data_AF-A0A1H7IVV1-F1
#
_entry.id   AF-A0A1H7IVV1-F1
#
_cell.length_a   1.000
_cell.length_b   1.000
_cell.length_c   1.000
_cell.angle_alpha   90.00
_cell.angle_beta   90.00
_cell.angle_gamma   90.00
#
_symmetry.space_group_name_H-M   'P 1'
#
loop_
_entity.id
_entity.type
_entity.pdbx_description
1 polymer ?
#
loop_
_entity_poly.entity_id
_entity_poly.type
_entity_poly.pdbx_seq_one_letter_code
_entity_poly.pdbx_strand_id
1 'polypeptide(L)'
;MKSKYNRSGHLIEFMAEQLTVFDDDLGAWRRASPDLTVRRPESVEAIVCASSFLDMSSECFVVLTRPEQRLAKLEQFADHLHETALPWFAWSADPERLVSAAPDAVLSPWGFAQDLMELLVSGDRVAEARALWTRVLNLNSKHQQAFVTGQAMAEAGERPRWHTAEAIGWSASVLDLR
;
A
#
# COMPACT_ATOMS: atom_id res chain seq x y z
N MET A 1 21.29 -1.39 -35.41
CA MET A 1 20.57 -1.13 -34.13
C MET A 1 21.12 0.18 -33.56
N LYS A 2 20.32 1.26 -33.46
CA LYS A 2 20.82 2.57 -33.00
C LYS A 2 21.03 2.55 -31.48
N SER A 3 22.17 3.05 -31.00
CA SER A 3 22.58 3.06 -29.57
C SER A 3 21.53 3.72 -28.65
N LYS A 4 21.41 3.20 -27.42
CA LYS A 4 20.59 3.76 -26.31
C LYS A 4 21.31 4.89 -25.55
N TYR A 5 22.61 5.09 -25.82
CA TYR A 5 23.48 6.04 -25.11
C TYR A 5 23.65 7.35 -25.90
N ASN A 6 23.87 8.46 -25.20
CA ASN A 6 24.11 9.77 -25.81
C ASN A 6 25.55 9.84 -26.37
N ARG A 7 25.93 10.98 -26.97
CA ARG A 7 27.26 11.18 -27.56
C ARG A 7 28.40 11.07 -26.55
N SER A 8 28.12 11.22 -25.25
CA SER A 8 29.06 11.05 -24.14
C SER A 8 29.00 9.65 -23.52
N GLY A 9 28.22 8.72 -24.09
CA GLY A 9 28.07 7.36 -23.57
C GLY A 9 27.08 7.21 -22.41
N HIS A 10 26.33 8.26 -22.03
CA HIS A 10 25.38 8.19 -20.92
C HIS A 10 23.96 7.84 -21.38
N LEU A 11 23.29 7.01 -20.58
CA LEU A 11 21.86 6.78 -20.66
C LEU A 11 21.13 7.92 -19.95
N ILE A 12 20.04 8.42 -20.53
CA ILE A 12 19.10 9.30 -19.83
C ILE A 12 17.79 8.54 -19.80
N GLU A 13 17.25 8.32 -18.61
CA GLU A 13 15.97 7.63 -18.42
C GLU A 13 15.12 8.35 -17.38
N PHE A 14 13.82 8.10 -17.46
CA PHE A 14 12.84 8.49 -16.47
C PHE A 14 12.15 7.21 -15.98
N MET A 15 11.97 7.07 -14.67
CA MET A 15 11.41 5.87 -14.06
C MET A 15 10.25 6.25 -13.13
N ALA A 16 9.16 5.51 -13.22
CA ALA A 16 8.14 5.48 -12.18
C ALA A 16 8.60 4.47 -11.13
N GLU A 17 8.99 4.95 -9.94
CA GLU A 17 9.54 4.12 -8.88
C GLU A 17 8.44 3.51 -8.01
N GLN A 18 7.60 4.37 -7.44
CA GLN A 18 6.60 3.98 -6.45
C GLN A 18 5.30 4.71 -6.72
N LEU A 19 4.21 4.03 -6.36
CA LEU A 19 2.88 4.61 -6.31
C LEU A 19 2.36 4.51 -4.87
N THR A 20 1.72 5.55 -4.36
CA THR A 20 1.30 5.64 -2.94
C THR A 20 0.00 6.40 -2.80
N VAL A 21 -0.92 5.86 -2.00
CA VAL A 21 -2.15 6.53 -1.60
C VAL A 21 -1.96 7.16 -0.25
N PHE A 22 -2.34 8.43 -0.16
CA PHE A 22 -2.36 9.20 1.09
C PHE A 22 -3.79 9.59 1.44
N ASP A 23 -4.08 9.59 2.74
CA ASP A 23 -5.33 10.07 3.32
C ASP A 23 -5.00 10.88 4.60
N ASP A 24 -5.23 12.18 4.54
CA ASP A 24 -4.89 13.10 5.63
C ASP A 24 -5.79 12.90 6.86
N ASP A 25 -7.03 12.47 6.66
CA ASP A 25 -7.98 12.19 7.73
C ASP A 25 -7.58 10.94 8.51
N LEU A 26 -7.12 9.89 7.81
CA LEU A 26 -6.48 8.72 8.43
C LEU A 26 -5.24 9.12 9.22
N GLY A 27 -4.39 9.99 8.66
CA GLY A 27 -3.23 10.53 9.37
C GLY A 27 -3.63 11.29 10.63
N ALA A 28 -4.66 12.12 10.57
CA ALA A 28 -5.19 12.83 11.73
C ALA A 28 -5.78 11.88 12.78
N TRP A 29 -6.53 10.86 12.36
CA TRP A 29 -7.10 9.84 13.24
C TRP A 29 -6.01 9.06 13.99
N ARG A 30 -4.93 8.65 13.31
CA ARG A 30 -3.77 7.95 13.90
C ARG A 30 -3.09 8.79 14.98
N ARG A 31 -2.89 10.09 14.73
CA ARG A 31 -2.31 11.02 15.72
C ARG A 31 -3.22 11.24 16.93
N ALA A 32 -4.52 11.34 16.70
CA ALA A 32 -5.51 11.51 17.77
C ALA A 32 -5.70 10.22 18.59
N SER A 33 -5.42 9.06 18.00
CA SER A 33 -5.70 7.73 18.57
C SER A 33 -4.45 6.84 18.60
N PRO A 34 -3.35 7.24 19.27
CA PRO A 34 -2.08 6.53 19.22
C PRO A 34 -2.14 5.10 19.78
N ASP A 35 -3.12 4.82 20.64
CA ASP A 35 -3.35 3.49 21.23
C ASP A 35 -4.14 2.54 20.31
N LEU A 36 -4.75 3.08 19.23
CA LEU A 36 -5.51 2.32 18.23
C LEU A 36 -4.72 2.09 16.94
N THR A 37 -3.45 2.49 16.88
CA THR A 37 -2.57 2.30 15.73
C THR A 37 -1.19 1.79 16.13
N VAL A 38 -0.49 1.14 15.21
CA VAL A 38 0.87 0.60 15.40
C VAL A 38 1.95 1.68 15.54
N ARG A 39 3.15 1.30 15.97
CA ARG A 39 4.30 2.22 16.01
C ARG A 39 4.84 2.46 14.59
N ARG A 40 4.65 3.68 14.07
CA ARG A 40 5.12 4.13 12.75
C ARG A 40 5.81 5.51 12.83
N PRO A 41 6.68 5.86 11.87
CA PRO A 41 7.17 7.23 11.72
C PRO A 41 6.05 8.22 11.38
N GLU A 42 6.20 9.49 11.78
CA GLU A 42 5.23 10.55 11.46
C GLU A 42 5.07 10.75 9.94
N SER A 43 6.17 10.61 9.19
CA SER A 43 6.21 10.80 7.73
C SER A 43 5.34 9.82 6.92
N VAL A 44 4.80 8.77 7.56
CA VAL A 44 4.00 7.73 6.90
C VAL A 44 2.61 7.59 7.51
N GLU A 45 2.20 8.50 8.40
CA GLU A 45 0.90 8.43 9.06
C GLU A 45 -0.27 8.58 8.08
N ALA A 46 -0.11 9.32 6.99
CA ALA A 46 -1.16 9.45 5.99
C ALA A 46 -1.16 8.29 4.97
N ILE A 47 -0.18 7.38 4.98
CA ILE A 47 -0.12 6.31 3.97
C ILE A 47 -1.24 5.30 4.20
N VAL A 48 -2.08 5.12 3.18
CA VAL A 48 -3.10 4.07 3.11
C VAL A 48 -2.49 2.80 2.53
N CYS A 49 -1.83 2.91 1.38
CA CYS A 49 -1.14 1.81 0.74
C CYS A 49 -0.05 2.30 -0.22
N ALA A 50 0.89 1.41 -0.54
CA ALA A 50 1.93 1.68 -1.53
C ALA A 50 2.26 0.42 -2.33
N SER A 51 2.82 0.60 -3.52
CA SER A 51 3.41 -0.47 -4.32
C SER A 51 4.55 0.08 -5.16
N SER A 52 5.54 -0.76 -5.45
CA SER A 52 6.47 -0.44 -6.53
C SER A 52 5.73 -0.52 -7.86
N PHE A 53 6.02 0.39 -8.79
CA PHE A 53 5.45 0.28 -10.13
C PHE A 53 6.01 -0.94 -10.90
N LEU A 54 7.23 -1.38 -10.54
CA LEU A 54 7.83 -2.61 -11.06
C LEU A 54 7.00 -3.87 -10.76
N ASP A 55 6.27 -3.88 -9.63
CA ASP A 55 5.41 -5.01 -9.26
C ASP A 55 4.17 -5.09 -10.19
N MET A 56 3.87 -4.00 -10.90
CA MET A 56 2.70 -3.88 -11.79
C MET A 56 3.09 -3.99 -13.27
N SER A 57 4.25 -3.47 -13.65
CA SER A 57 4.75 -3.52 -15.02
C SER A 57 6.27 -3.55 -15.07
N SER A 58 6.81 -4.42 -15.93
CA SER A 58 8.24 -4.42 -16.26
C SER A 58 8.67 -3.21 -17.09
N GLU A 59 7.72 -2.47 -17.66
CA GLU A 59 7.95 -1.22 -18.38
C GLU A 59 7.85 -0.02 -17.42
N CYS A 60 8.64 -0.03 -16.35
CA CYS A 60 8.61 1.01 -15.32
C CYS A 60 9.47 2.24 -15.65
N PHE A 61 10.17 2.24 -16.78
CA PHE A 61 11.05 3.33 -17.18
C PHE A 61 11.04 3.56 -18.69
N VAL A 62 11.42 4.78 -19.09
CA VAL A 62 11.53 5.19 -20.48
C VAL A 62 12.87 5.85 -20.76
N VAL A 63 13.50 5.47 -21.88
CA VAL A 63 14.80 6.02 -22.29
C VAL A 63 14.64 7.31 -23.09
N LEU A 64 15.12 8.42 -22.53
CA LEU A 64 15.01 9.81 -23.01
C LEU A 64 16.31 10.38 -23.58
N THR A 65 17.28 9.53 -23.91
CA THR A 65 18.59 9.91 -24.46
C THR A 65 18.50 10.82 -25.70
N ARG A 66 17.48 10.65 -26.56
CA ARG A 66 17.31 11.42 -27.80
C ARG A 66 16.40 12.64 -27.60
N PRO A 67 16.93 13.88 -27.66
CA PRO A 67 16.15 15.09 -27.39
C PRO A 67 14.84 15.20 -28.19
N GLU A 68 14.89 14.88 -29.49
CA GLU A 68 13.78 15.01 -30.41
C GLU A 68 12.62 14.03 -30.15
N GLN A 69 12.84 12.99 -29.34
CA GLN A 69 11.83 11.98 -29.00
C GLN A 69 11.32 12.09 -27.57
N ARG A 70 11.88 13.00 -26.76
CA ARG A 70 11.61 13.02 -25.30
C ARG A 70 10.14 13.22 -24.99
N LEU A 71 9.52 14.22 -25.60
CA LEU A 71 8.11 14.56 -25.33
C LEU A 71 7.19 13.41 -25.71
N ALA A 72 7.27 12.91 -26.95
CA ALA A 72 6.46 11.79 -27.42
C ALA A 72 6.63 10.51 -26.56
N LYS A 73 7.86 10.25 -26.08
CA LYS A 73 8.13 9.12 -25.18
C LYS A 73 7.57 9.30 -23.78
N LEU A 74 7.59 10.53 -23.25
CA LEU A 74 6.98 10.86 -21.97
C LEU A 74 5.45 10.80 -22.06
N GLU A 75 4.86 11.24 -23.16
CA GLU A 75 3.41 11.12 -23.42
C GLU A 75 2.99 9.65 -23.44
N GLN A 76 3.69 8.81 -24.21
CA GLN A 76 3.44 7.36 -24.23
C GLN A 76 3.61 6.71 -22.85
N PHE A 77 4.62 7.14 -22.08
CA PHE A 77 4.83 6.63 -20.73
C PHE A 77 3.73 7.08 -19.77
N ALA A 78 3.23 8.31 -19.92
CA ALA A 78 2.09 8.81 -19.14
C ALA A 78 0.80 8.04 -19.46
N ASP A 79 0.56 7.72 -20.74
CA ASP A 79 -0.57 6.88 -21.15
C ASP A 79 -0.47 5.48 -20.54
N HIS A 80 0.72 4.87 -20.57
CA HIS A 80 0.96 3.57 -19.91
C HIS A 80 0.73 3.61 -18.39
N LEU A 81 1.18 4.69 -17.72
CA LEU A 81 0.88 4.90 -16.31
C LEU A 81 -0.63 5.04 -16.06
N HIS A 82 -1.35 5.74 -16.93
CA HIS A 82 -2.81 5.85 -16.83
C HIS A 82 -3.48 4.47 -16.92
N GLU A 83 -3.10 3.68 -17.91
CA GLU A 83 -3.70 2.36 -18.19
C GLU A 83 -3.34 1.31 -17.14
N THR A 84 -2.14 1.39 -16.56
CA THR A 84 -1.61 0.37 -15.63
C THR A 84 -1.79 0.76 -14.17
N ALA A 85 -1.43 1.99 -13.79
CA ALA A 85 -1.37 2.42 -12.40
C ALA A 85 -2.74 2.82 -11.84
N LEU A 86 -3.52 3.63 -12.58
CA LEU A 86 -4.75 4.21 -12.05
C LEU A 86 -5.84 3.19 -11.70
N PRO A 87 -6.06 2.11 -12.47
CA PRO A 87 -7.02 1.07 -12.08
C PRO A 87 -6.69 0.42 -10.74
N TRP A 88 -5.40 0.36 -10.39
CA TRP A 88 -4.96 -0.12 -9.09
C TRP A 88 -5.23 0.88 -7.96
N PHE A 89 -5.54 2.15 -8.22
CA PHE A 89 -5.97 3.08 -7.17
C PHE A 89 -7.47 3.23 -7.05
N ALA A 90 -8.22 2.86 -8.09
CA ALA A 90 -9.66 3.05 -8.14
C ALA A 90 -10.39 2.38 -6.96
N TRP A 91 -9.88 1.29 -6.40
CA TRP A 91 -10.49 0.61 -5.25
C TRP A 91 -10.25 1.33 -3.92
N SER A 92 -9.18 2.12 -3.79
CA SER A 92 -8.89 2.89 -2.57
C SER A 92 -9.79 4.13 -2.42
N ALA A 93 -10.43 4.55 -3.52
CA ALA A 93 -11.37 5.67 -3.52
C ALA A 93 -12.77 5.31 -3.01
N ASP A 94 -13.07 4.03 -2.84
CA ASP A 94 -14.37 3.53 -2.39
C ASP A 94 -14.21 2.53 -1.23
N PRO A 95 -14.29 3.01 0.02
CA PRO A 95 -14.10 2.18 1.20
C PRO A 95 -15.10 1.02 1.30
N GLU A 96 -16.29 1.12 0.71
CA GLU A 96 -17.28 0.04 0.74
C GLU A 96 -16.85 -1.14 -0.13
N ARG A 97 -16.06 -0.88 -1.17
CA ARG A 97 -15.57 -1.90 -2.10
C ARG A 97 -14.20 -2.45 -1.74
N LEU A 98 -13.47 -1.80 -0.82
CA LEU A 98 -12.12 -2.18 -0.38
C LEU A 98 -11.96 -3.69 -0.14
N VAL A 99 -12.89 -4.28 0.60
CA VAL A 99 -12.86 -5.70 0.98
C VAL A 99 -12.79 -6.63 -0.24
N SER A 100 -13.48 -6.28 -1.33
CA SER A 100 -13.57 -7.10 -2.55
C SER A 100 -12.59 -6.69 -3.64
N ALA A 101 -12.21 -5.40 -3.67
CA ALA A 101 -11.50 -4.81 -4.79
C ALA A 101 -9.99 -4.63 -4.53
N ALA A 102 -9.56 -4.58 -3.26
CA ALA A 102 -8.12 -4.52 -2.94
C ALA A 102 -7.40 -5.76 -3.51
N PRO A 103 -6.30 -5.60 -4.26
CA PRO A 103 -5.52 -6.72 -4.79
C PRO A 103 -4.90 -7.56 -3.66
N ASP A 104 -4.85 -8.88 -3.83
CA ASP A 104 -4.23 -9.78 -2.84
C ASP A 104 -2.76 -9.41 -2.57
N ALA A 105 -2.05 -8.89 -3.56
CA ALA A 105 -0.66 -8.42 -3.42
C ALA A 105 -0.50 -7.25 -2.42
N VAL A 106 -1.54 -6.46 -2.19
CA VAL A 106 -1.54 -5.40 -1.15
C VAL A 106 -1.75 -6.00 0.24
N LEU A 107 -2.43 -7.14 0.31
CA LEU A 107 -2.84 -7.80 1.55
C LEU A 107 -1.85 -8.87 2.01
N SER A 108 -1.08 -9.44 1.09
CA SER A 108 -0.15 -10.55 1.33
C SER A 108 1.32 -10.11 1.17
N PRO A 109 2.24 -10.59 2.02
CA PRO A 109 1.99 -11.44 3.19
C PRO A 109 1.35 -10.68 4.37
N TRP A 110 1.50 -9.35 4.40
CA TRP A 110 0.89 -8.42 5.38
C TRP A 110 1.14 -6.96 4.98
N GLY A 111 1.19 -6.67 3.67
CA GLY A 111 1.63 -5.39 3.11
C GLY A 111 0.94 -4.19 3.77
N PHE A 112 -0.30 -3.90 3.38
CA PHE A 112 -1.07 -2.76 3.87
C PHE A 112 -2.43 -3.18 4.43
N ALA A 113 -2.64 -4.47 4.67
CA ALA A 113 -3.87 -4.97 5.28
C ALA A 113 -4.21 -4.25 6.59
N GLN A 114 -3.20 -3.99 7.41
CA GLN A 114 -3.34 -3.24 8.65
C GLN A 114 -3.80 -1.80 8.40
N ASP A 115 -3.16 -1.10 7.45
CA ASP A 115 -3.49 0.29 7.13
C ASP A 115 -4.91 0.44 6.57
N LEU A 116 -5.34 -0.51 5.75
CA LEU A 116 -6.70 -0.55 5.20
C LEU A 116 -7.76 -0.84 6.27
N MET A 117 -7.45 -1.66 7.29
CA MET A 117 -8.35 -1.84 8.45
C MET A 117 -8.51 -0.54 9.24
N GLU A 118 -7.42 0.18 9.49
CA GLU A 118 -7.47 1.48 10.17
C GLU A 118 -8.25 2.52 9.36
N LEU A 119 -8.05 2.59 8.04
CA LEU A 119 -8.83 3.46 7.15
C LEU A 119 -10.35 3.20 7.26
N LEU A 120 -10.74 1.93 7.27
CA LEU A 120 -12.14 1.56 7.41
C LEU A 120 -12.69 1.95 8.79
N VAL A 121 -11.95 1.68 9.86
CA VAL A 121 -12.38 2.03 11.22
C VAL A 121 -12.43 3.53 11.45
N SER A 122 -11.47 4.31 10.92
CA SER A 122 -11.50 5.77 11.02
C SER A 122 -12.70 6.39 10.30
N GLY A 123 -13.27 5.69 9.32
CA GLY A 123 -14.50 6.07 8.61
C GLY A 123 -15.78 5.40 9.12
N ASP A 124 -15.78 4.86 10.35
CA ASP A 124 -16.92 4.16 10.96
C ASP A 124 -17.40 2.91 10.17
N ARG A 125 -16.52 2.27 9.40
CA ARG A 125 -16.79 1.06 8.58
C ARG A 125 -16.27 -0.22 9.25
N VAL A 126 -16.68 -0.44 10.49
CA VAL A 126 -16.18 -1.56 11.32
C VAL A 126 -16.55 -2.94 10.74
N ALA A 127 -17.71 -3.05 10.10
CA ALA A 127 -18.16 -4.31 9.50
C ALA A 127 -17.27 -4.71 8.31
N GLU A 128 -16.90 -3.75 7.47
CA GLU A 128 -16.01 -3.89 6.34
C GLU A 128 -14.58 -4.20 6.82
N ALA A 129 -14.11 -3.53 7.87
CA ALA A 129 -12.81 -3.81 8.48
C ALA A 129 -12.71 -5.26 8.98
N ARG A 130 -13.77 -5.77 9.60
CA ARG A 130 -13.90 -7.17 10.06
C ARG A 130 -13.93 -8.16 8.90
N ALA A 131 -14.61 -7.83 7.81
CA ALA A 131 -14.61 -8.63 6.59
C ALA A 131 -13.22 -8.66 5.93
N LEU A 132 -12.52 -7.53 5.89
CA LEU A 132 -11.15 -7.44 5.38
C LEU A 132 -10.19 -8.29 6.23
N TRP A 133 -10.28 -8.19 7.56
CA TRP A 133 -9.52 -9.04 8.48
C TRP A 133 -9.72 -10.54 8.18
N THR A 134 -10.97 -10.95 8.01
CA THR A 134 -11.31 -12.34 7.67
C THR A 134 -10.69 -12.78 6.34
N ARG A 135 -10.73 -11.92 5.31
CA ARG A 135 -10.08 -12.17 4.01
C ARG A 135 -8.57 -12.34 4.18
N VAL A 136 -7.92 -11.47 4.94
CA VAL A 136 -6.47 -11.49 5.19
C VAL A 136 -6.03 -12.76 5.91
N LEU A 137 -6.82 -13.25 6.88
CA LEU A 137 -6.57 -14.53 7.54
C LEU A 137 -6.56 -15.70 6.55
N ASN A 138 -7.52 -15.71 5.61
CA ASN A 138 -7.64 -16.77 4.61
C ASN A 138 -6.50 -16.74 3.59
N LEU A 139 -6.04 -15.54 3.20
CA LEU A 139 -4.91 -15.38 2.27
C LEU A 139 -3.56 -15.79 2.87
N ASN A 140 -3.39 -15.60 4.18
CA ASN A 140 -2.08 -15.67 4.85
C ASN A 140 -2.02 -16.78 5.93
N SER A 141 -2.57 -17.96 5.65
CA SER A 141 -2.65 -19.08 6.62
C SER A 141 -1.30 -19.48 7.23
N LYS A 142 -0.19 -19.29 6.51
CA LYS A 142 1.19 -19.54 7.00
C LYS A 142 1.64 -18.58 8.09
N HIS A 143 0.90 -17.51 8.35
CA HIS A 143 1.24 -16.43 9.28
C HIS A 143 0.33 -16.38 10.50
N GLN A 144 -0.50 -17.41 10.67
CA GLN A 144 -1.45 -17.53 11.78
C GLN A 144 -0.79 -17.38 13.16
N GLN A 145 0.44 -17.90 13.34
CA GLN A 145 1.17 -17.74 14.60
C GLN A 145 1.52 -16.27 14.90
N ALA A 146 1.86 -15.48 13.87
CA ALA A 146 2.14 -14.06 14.05
C ALA A 146 0.87 -13.29 14.42
N PHE A 147 -0.29 -13.68 13.87
CA PHE A 147 -1.58 -13.10 14.26
C PHE A 147 -1.90 -13.36 15.73
N VAL A 148 -1.74 -14.60 16.20
CA VAL A 148 -1.91 -14.95 17.62
C VAL A 148 -0.93 -14.16 18.49
N THR A 149 0.31 -14.00 18.04
CA THR A 149 1.32 -13.20 18.75
C THR A 149 0.88 -11.73 18.86
N GLY A 150 0.40 -11.12 17.77
CA GLY A 150 -0.12 -9.76 17.78
C GLY A 150 -1.34 -9.57 18.70
N GLN A 151 -2.20 -10.58 18.79
CA GLN A 151 -3.33 -10.59 19.72
C GLN A 151 -2.87 -10.58 21.18
N ALA A 152 -1.89 -11.43 21.53
CA ALA A 152 -1.31 -11.45 22.86
C ALA A 152 -0.58 -10.13 23.20
N MET A 153 0.08 -9.50 22.22
CA MET A 153 0.67 -8.17 22.40
C MET A 153 -0.39 -7.13 22.78
N ALA A 154 -1.56 -7.13 22.12
CA ALA A 154 -2.64 -6.20 22.44
C ALA A 154 -3.15 -6.40 23.87
N GLU A 155 -3.33 -7.67 24.29
CA GLU A 155 -3.75 -8.02 25.65
C GLU A 155 -2.72 -7.61 26.72
N ALA A 156 -1.43 -7.63 26.37
CA ALA A 156 -0.34 -7.17 27.23
C ALA A 156 -0.15 -5.63 27.24
N GLY A 157 -0.92 -4.87 26.45
CA GLY A 157 -0.71 -3.43 26.27
C GLY A 157 0.56 -3.08 25.48
N GLU A 158 1.14 -4.05 24.78
CA GLU A 158 2.26 -3.84 23.87
C GLU A 158 1.77 -3.38 22.50
N ARG A 159 2.67 -2.82 21.68
CA ARG A 159 2.34 -2.31 20.35
C ARG A 159 3.40 -2.75 19.32
N PRO A 160 3.05 -3.41 18.21
CA PRO A 160 4.01 -3.81 17.19
C PRO A 160 4.52 -2.59 16.42
N ARG A 161 5.59 -2.82 15.64
CA ARG A 161 6.06 -1.86 14.64
C ARG A 161 5.18 -1.96 13.39
N TRP A 162 5.12 -0.89 12.62
CA TRP A 162 4.48 -0.88 11.31
C TRP A 162 5.13 -1.89 10.36
N HIS A 163 4.32 -2.46 9.46
CA HIS A 163 4.71 -3.50 8.50
C HIS A 163 5.33 -4.77 9.12
N THR A 164 4.77 -5.26 10.23
CA THR A 164 5.08 -6.62 10.73
C THR A 164 3.86 -7.52 10.67
N ALA A 165 4.07 -8.83 10.66
CA ALA A 165 2.98 -9.81 10.58
C ALA A 165 2.05 -9.74 11.82
N GLU A 166 2.61 -9.44 12.99
CA GLU A 166 1.90 -9.26 14.25
C GLU A 166 0.96 -8.04 14.23
N ALA A 167 1.28 -7.02 13.41
CA ALA A 167 0.50 -5.80 13.31
C ALA A 167 -0.97 -6.06 12.96
N ILE A 168 -1.25 -7.07 12.14
CA ILE A 168 -2.61 -7.39 11.71
C ILE A 168 -3.41 -7.98 12.87
N GLY A 169 -2.87 -8.99 13.56
CA GLY A 169 -3.50 -9.59 14.73
C GLY A 169 -3.69 -8.59 15.86
N TRP A 170 -2.69 -7.74 16.10
CA TRP A 170 -2.77 -6.66 17.07
C TRP A 170 -3.87 -5.64 16.72
N SER A 171 -3.91 -5.16 15.47
CA SER A 171 -4.88 -4.16 15.04
C SER A 171 -6.30 -4.69 15.12
N ALA A 172 -6.54 -5.94 14.69
CA ALA A 172 -7.85 -6.58 14.83
C ALA A 172 -8.33 -6.67 16.29
N SER A 173 -7.40 -6.65 17.25
CA SER A 173 -7.69 -6.74 18.67
C SER A 173 -8.07 -5.39 19.28
N VAL A 174 -7.24 -4.37 19.05
CA VAL A 174 -7.46 -3.04 19.61
C VAL A 174 -8.61 -2.30 18.93
N LEU A 175 -8.90 -2.65 17.66
CA LEU A 175 -10.02 -2.11 16.88
C LEU A 175 -11.31 -2.94 17.02
N ASP A 176 -11.34 -3.96 17.88
CA ASP A 176 -12.51 -4.82 18.13
C ASP A 176 -13.10 -5.46 16.84
N LEU A 177 -12.24 -6.05 16.01
CA LEU A 177 -12.61 -6.68 14.74
C LEU A 177 -12.74 -8.21 14.85
N ARG A 178 -12.51 -8.79 16.03
CA ARG A 178 -12.59 -10.25 16.27
C ARG A 178 -14.01 -10.71 16.52
#